data_AF-A0A966DWM3-F1
#
_entry.id   AF-A0A966DWM3-F1
#
_cell.length_a   1.000
_cell.length_b   1.000
_cell.length_c   1.000
_cell.angle_alpha   90.00
_cell.angle_beta   90.00
_cell.angle_gamma   90.00
#
_symmetry.space_group_name_H-M   'P 1'
#
loop_
_entity.id
_entity.type
_entity.pdbx_description
1 polymer ?
#
loop_
_entity_poly.entity_id
_entity_poly.type
_entity_poly.pdbx_seq_one_letter_code
_entity_poly.pdbx_strand_id
1 'polypeptide(L)'
;MQAIGFRHFAKQSPNHLALAAPDGRHWSRGELLAECDRLVMNQSGSSPRQHASTGASLPNSAGLVAIALAFQIESPEQSMIDPPQALEKARARMLPLGIQPDTLNVHYCVSPGSDTDSLDWALASLYFGHPVVLADEWNALHMLRDIERYRVTSLYLSEECAREFMCLTGDFCERYDTSSMRHLVVNGTIEHSKDNQPLYTWFDLPPGEHVERQLSIL
;
A
#
# COMPACT_ATOMS: atom_id res chain seq x y z
N MET A 1 22.09 10.66 6.47
CA MET A 1 20.72 10.12 6.25
C MET A 1 20.64 9.74 4.78
N GLN A 2 20.35 8.47 4.44
CA GLN A 2 20.06 8.12 3.04
C GLN A 2 18.85 8.94 2.59
N ALA A 3 18.93 9.51 1.38
CA ALA A 3 17.77 10.14 0.77
C ALA A 3 16.69 9.07 0.58
N ILE A 4 15.49 9.31 1.11
CA ILE A 4 14.33 8.44 0.93
C ILE A 4 13.27 9.22 0.15
N GLY A 5 12.37 8.51 -0.51
CA GLY A 5 11.32 9.11 -1.34
C GLY A 5 11.15 8.41 -2.67
N PHE A 6 9.94 8.47 -3.21
CA PHE A 6 9.59 7.83 -4.46
C PHE A 6 10.39 8.41 -5.63
N ARG A 7 10.58 9.74 -5.70
CA ARG A 7 11.38 10.37 -6.76
C ARG A 7 12.84 9.94 -6.68
N HIS A 8 13.37 9.74 -5.47
CA HIS A 8 14.73 9.21 -5.27
C HIS A 8 14.88 7.82 -5.89
N PHE A 9 14.01 6.88 -5.51
CA PHE A 9 14.06 5.49 -5.99
C PHE A 9 13.74 5.35 -7.47
N ALA A 10 12.85 6.19 -8.00
CA ALA A 10 12.50 6.22 -9.41
C ALA A 10 13.66 6.73 -10.29
N LYS A 11 14.45 7.70 -9.83
CA LYS A 11 15.65 8.16 -10.54
C LYS A 11 16.77 7.13 -10.53
N GLN A 12 16.91 6.38 -9.44
CA GLN A 12 17.96 5.37 -9.30
C GLN A 12 17.67 4.10 -10.11
N SER A 13 16.42 3.64 -10.14
CA SER A 13 16.03 2.40 -10.81
C SER A 13 14.72 2.59 -11.58
N PRO A 14 14.72 3.36 -12.68
CA PRO A 14 13.50 3.75 -13.38
C PRO A 14 12.73 2.56 -13.96
N ASN A 15 13.42 1.48 -14.32
CA ASN A 15 12.80 0.30 -14.92
C ASN A 15 12.27 -0.72 -13.90
N HIS A 16 12.51 -0.51 -12.60
CA HIS A 16 11.98 -1.40 -11.56
C HIS A 16 10.47 -1.19 -11.44
N LEU A 17 9.71 -2.26 -11.19
CA LEU A 17 8.29 -2.20 -10.84
C LEU A 17 8.05 -1.21 -9.69
N ALA A 18 7.03 -0.36 -9.85
CA ALA A 18 6.46 0.46 -8.80
C ALA A 18 5.05 0.03 -8.44
N LEU A 19 4.23 -0.31 -9.44
CA LEU A 19 2.82 -0.61 -9.23
C LEU A 19 2.35 -1.69 -10.20
N ALA A 20 1.76 -2.77 -9.69
CA ALA A 20 0.91 -3.67 -10.47
C ALA A 20 -0.53 -3.19 -10.31
N ALA A 21 -1.13 -2.69 -11.38
CA ALA A 21 -2.50 -2.16 -11.37
C ALA A 21 -3.54 -3.28 -11.57
N PRO A 22 -4.81 -3.07 -11.17
CA PRO A 22 -5.83 -4.12 -11.23
C PRO A 22 -6.20 -4.54 -12.66
N ASP A 23 -6.00 -3.65 -13.64
CA ASP A 23 -6.16 -3.93 -15.07
C ASP A 23 -5.08 -4.87 -15.64
N GLY A 24 -4.15 -5.32 -14.81
CA GLY A 24 -3.03 -6.18 -15.17
C GLY A 24 -1.81 -5.42 -15.71
N ARG A 25 -1.87 -4.09 -15.82
CA ARG A 25 -0.72 -3.28 -16.27
C ARG A 25 0.29 -3.14 -15.14
N HIS A 26 1.56 -3.36 -15.47
CA HIS A 26 2.69 -3.02 -14.61
C HIS A 26 3.22 -1.64 -14.97
N TRP A 27 3.41 -0.81 -13.95
CA TRP A 27 4.02 0.50 -14.05
C TRP A 27 5.40 0.43 -13.43
N SER A 28 6.40 0.80 -14.21
CA SER A 28 7.74 1.04 -13.70
C SER A 28 7.79 2.30 -12.84
N ARG A 29 8.81 2.42 -11.98
CA ARG A 29 9.05 3.63 -11.17
C ARG A 29 9.18 4.88 -12.04
N GLY A 30 9.83 4.76 -13.20
CA GLY A 30 9.98 5.84 -14.18
C GLY A 30 8.66 6.27 -14.80
N GLU A 31 7.80 5.33 -15.22
CA GLU A 31 6.48 5.63 -15.78
C GLU A 31 5.56 6.29 -14.75
N LEU A 32 5.52 5.76 -13.53
CA LEU A 32 4.67 6.32 -12.48
C LEU A 32 5.15 7.71 -12.05
N LEU A 33 6.46 7.95 -11.98
CA LEU A 33 7.02 9.29 -11.74
C LEU A 33 6.68 10.26 -12.87
N ALA A 34 6.80 9.83 -14.13
CA ALA A 34 6.45 10.66 -15.29
C ALA A 34 4.97 11.06 -15.28
N GLU A 35 4.08 10.15 -14.86
CA GLU A 35 2.65 10.43 -14.69
C GLU A 35 2.40 11.44 -13.55
N CYS A 36 3.08 11.29 -12.42
CA CYS A 36 3.02 12.27 -11.33
C CYS A 36 3.49 13.66 -11.81
N ASP A 37 4.62 13.74 -12.50
CA ASP A 37 5.16 15.00 -13.04
C ASP A 37 4.18 15.61 -14.06
N ARG A 38 3.55 14.81 -14.94
CA ARG A 38 2.51 15.25 -15.88
C ARG A 38 1.32 15.88 -15.16
N LEU A 39 0.86 15.25 -14.09
CA LEU A 39 -0.27 15.74 -13.29
C LEU A 39 0.04 17.09 -12.64
N VAL A 40 1.23 17.24 -12.03
CA VAL A 40 1.67 18.51 -11.41
C VAL A 40 1.74 19.64 -12.44
N MET A 41 2.30 19.37 -13.63
CA MET A 41 2.41 20.36 -14.70
C MET A 41 1.03 20.82 -15.21
N ASN A 42 0.08 19.88 -15.35
CA ASN A 42 -1.27 20.21 -15.81
C ASN A 42 -2.07 21.03 -14.76
N GLN A 43 -1.83 20.82 -13.47
CA GLN A 43 -2.48 21.63 -12.42
C GLN A 43 -1.94 23.05 -12.31
N SER A 44 -0.71 23.31 -12.76
CA SER A 44 -0.07 24.63 -12.71
C SER A 44 -0.78 25.70 -13.57
N GLY A 45 -1.84 25.33 -14.32
CA GLY A 45 -2.70 26.23 -15.10
C GLY A 45 -4.12 26.46 -14.56
N SER A 46 -4.53 25.85 -13.43
CA SER A 46 -5.90 25.92 -12.88
C SER A 46 -5.91 25.91 -11.34
N SER A 47 -6.80 26.68 -10.70
CA SER A 47 -6.75 26.87 -9.24
C SER A 47 -6.90 25.56 -8.43
N PRO A 48 -6.10 25.35 -7.35
CA PRO A 48 -6.02 24.09 -6.59
C PRO A 48 -7.34 23.59 -5.96
N ARG A 49 -8.32 24.48 -5.78
CA ARG A 49 -9.59 24.16 -5.09
C ARG A 49 -10.57 23.30 -5.90
N GLN A 50 -10.39 23.15 -7.21
CA GLN A 50 -11.41 22.48 -8.04
C GLN A 50 -11.31 20.94 -8.08
N HIS A 51 -10.21 20.35 -7.58
CA HIS A 51 -9.97 18.90 -7.70
C HIS A 51 -9.66 18.17 -6.37
N ALA A 52 -9.51 18.90 -5.25
CA ALA A 52 -9.27 18.28 -3.94
C ALA A 52 -10.46 17.44 -3.44
N SER A 53 -11.66 17.62 -4.00
CA SER A 53 -12.87 16.85 -3.68
C SER A 53 -13.12 15.64 -4.60
N THR A 54 -12.28 15.37 -5.60
CA THR A 54 -12.54 14.32 -6.61
C THR A 54 -11.95 12.94 -6.29
N GLY A 55 -11.17 12.78 -5.21
CA GLY A 55 -10.49 11.51 -4.89
C GLY A 55 -11.43 10.38 -4.45
N ALA A 56 -12.55 10.69 -3.81
CA ALA A 56 -13.46 9.70 -3.20
C ALA A 56 -14.29 8.86 -4.20
N SER A 57 -14.08 9.01 -5.51
CA SER A 57 -14.82 8.27 -6.54
C SER A 57 -13.93 7.78 -7.70
N LEU A 58 -12.60 7.87 -7.57
CA LEU A 58 -11.70 7.34 -8.58
C LEU A 58 -11.58 5.82 -8.41
N PRO A 59 -11.58 5.05 -9.51
CA PRO A 59 -11.35 3.61 -9.44
C PRO A 59 -9.94 3.35 -8.90
N ASN A 60 -9.77 2.21 -8.24
CA ASN A 60 -8.46 1.73 -7.81
C ASN A 60 -7.58 1.56 -9.04
N SER A 61 -6.64 2.49 -9.21
CA SER A 61 -5.89 2.62 -10.45
C SER A 61 -4.54 3.27 -10.20
N ALA A 62 -3.63 3.09 -11.15
CA ALA A 62 -2.38 3.84 -11.16
C ALA A 62 -2.60 5.35 -11.19
N GLY A 63 -3.69 5.82 -11.80
CA GLY A 63 -4.06 7.24 -11.81
C GLY A 63 -4.37 7.78 -10.41
N LEU A 64 -5.15 7.03 -9.60
CA LEU A 64 -5.42 7.41 -8.21
C LEU A 64 -4.12 7.49 -7.39
N VAL A 65 -3.25 6.48 -7.51
CA VAL A 65 -1.94 6.45 -6.82
C VAL A 65 -1.04 7.61 -7.28
N ALA A 66 -0.98 7.88 -8.59
CA ALA A 66 -0.20 8.99 -9.14
C ALA A 66 -0.71 10.35 -8.66
N ILE A 67 -2.03 10.55 -8.60
CA ILE A 67 -2.65 11.76 -8.04
C ILE A 67 -2.27 11.91 -6.57
N ALA A 68 -2.38 10.83 -5.78
CA ALA A 68 -2.05 10.87 -4.36
C ALA A 68 -0.56 11.13 -4.10
N LEU A 69 0.34 10.57 -4.91
CA LEU A 69 1.77 10.89 -4.87
C LEU A 69 2.07 12.34 -5.28
N ALA A 70 1.39 12.85 -6.30
CA ALA A 70 1.58 14.19 -6.83
C ALA A 70 1.01 15.30 -5.92
N PHE A 71 -0.09 15.01 -5.20
CA PHE A 71 -0.89 15.97 -4.45
C PHE A 71 -1.22 15.50 -3.04
N GLN A 72 -0.23 14.94 -2.33
CA GLN A 72 -0.32 14.46 -0.94
C GLN A 72 -1.44 15.14 -0.14
N ILE A 73 -2.44 14.32 0.21
CA ILE A 73 -3.87 14.68 0.23
C ILE A 73 -4.31 15.68 1.33
N GLU A 74 -3.42 16.17 2.18
CA GLU A 74 -3.83 17.05 3.28
C GLU A 74 -3.44 18.52 3.08
N SER A 75 -2.64 18.87 2.07
CA SER A 75 -2.25 20.28 1.85
C SER A 75 -1.86 20.56 0.39
N PRO A 76 -2.77 21.14 -0.43
CA PRO A 76 -2.51 21.47 -1.84
C PRO A 76 -1.40 22.51 -2.06
N GLU A 77 -0.89 23.15 -1.00
CA GLU A 77 0.07 24.25 -1.11
C GLU A 77 1.54 23.81 -1.24
N GLN A 78 1.84 22.52 -1.08
CA GLN A 78 3.20 21.99 -1.21
C GLN A 78 3.23 20.81 -2.19
N SER A 79 2.99 21.10 -3.47
CA SER A 79 3.17 20.12 -4.55
C SER A 79 4.66 19.84 -4.74
N MET A 80 5.17 18.89 -3.98
CA MET A 80 6.46 18.27 -4.19
C MET A 80 6.28 16.78 -3.99
N ILE A 81 6.52 15.99 -5.04
CA ILE A 81 6.68 14.54 -4.90
C ILE A 81 7.78 14.34 -3.85
N ASP A 82 7.46 13.65 -2.76
CA ASP A 82 8.28 13.45 -1.54
C ASP A 82 8.31 14.66 -0.56
N PRO A 83 7.17 15.16 -0.06
CA PRO A 83 7.21 16.22 0.94
C PRO A 83 7.75 15.67 2.27
N PRO A 84 8.60 16.41 3.00
CA PRO A 84 9.24 15.93 4.23
C PRO A 84 8.28 15.33 5.26
N GLN A 85 7.07 15.89 5.38
CA GLN A 85 6.04 15.43 6.30
C GLN A 85 5.50 14.04 5.92
N ALA A 86 5.28 13.77 4.63
CA ALA A 86 4.83 12.45 4.17
C ALA A 86 5.92 11.39 4.35
N LEU A 87 7.19 11.77 4.11
CA LEU A 87 8.33 10.88 4.38
C LEU A 87 8.46 10.55 5.86
N GLU A 88 8.21 11.52 6.75
CA GLU A 88 8.23 11.30 8.19
C GLU A 88 7.08 10.41 8.65
N LYS A 89 5.86 10.63 8.14
CA LYS A 89 4.71 9.72 8.38
C LYS A 89 5.03 8.30 7.91
N ALA A 90 5.60 8.14 6.72
CA ALA A 90 6.01 6.83 6.19
C ALA A 90 7.08 6.18 7.08
N ARG A 91 8.05 6.94 7.60
CA ARG A 91 9.07 6.43 8.55
C ARG A 91 8.45 5.96 9.86
N ALA A 92 7.59 6.78 10.45
CA ALA A 92 6.92 6.46 11.71
C ALA A 92 6.06 5.20 11.59
N ARG A 93 5.49 4.94 10.40
CA ARG A 93 4.70 3.75 10.09
C ARG A 93 5.55 2.49 9.84
N MET A 94 6.62 2.61 9.05
CA MET A 94 7.37 1.44 8.54
C MET A 94 8.46 0.95 9.49
N LEU A 95 9.25 1.85 10.07
CA LEU A 95 10.44 1.49 10.84
C LEU A 95 10.14 0.68 12.11
N PRO A 96 9.08 0.99 12.89
CA PRO A 96 8.72 0.17 14.06
C PRO A 96 8.39 -1.28 13.71
N LEU A 97 7.88 -1.54 12.50
CA LEU A 97 7.58 -2.88 12.01
C LEU A 97 8.81 -3.61 11.42
N GLY A 98 9.99 -2.99 11.51
CA GLY A 98 11.22 -3.50 10.90
C GLY A 98 11.28 -3.36 9.38
N ILE A 99 10.33 -2.65 8.76
CA ILE A 99 10.30 -2.43 7.31
C ILE A 99 11.33 -1.34 6.96
N GLN A 100 12.41 -1.72 6.28
CA GLN A 100 13.49 -0.81 5.90
C GLN A 100 13.34 -0.31 4.45
N PRO A 101 13.87 0.88 4.09
CA PRO A 101 13.89 1.36 2.71
C PRO A 101 14.72 0.46 1.78
N ASP A 102 14.31 0.38 0.51
CA ASP A 102 14.97 -0.34 -0.60
C ASP A 102 15.29 -1.81 -0.31
N THR A 103 14.47 -2.44 0.54
CA THR A 103 14.47 -3.88 0.72
C THR A 103 13.60 -4.56 -0.34
N LEU A 104 13.77 -5.88 -0.47
CA LEU A 104 12.95 -6.74 -1.34
C LEU A 104 11.56 -6.97 -0.73
N ASN A 105 10.86 -5.90 -0.43
CA ASN A 105 9.48 -5.89 0.04
C ASN A 105 8.54 -5.54 -1.13
N VAL A 106 7.37 -6.15 -1.11
CA VAL A 106 6.25 -5.91 -2.03
C VAL A 106 5.01 -5.76 -1.16
N HIS A 107 4.29 -4.65 -1.31
CA HIS A 107 3.11 -4.35 -0.52
C HIS A 107 1.83 -4.64 -1.31
N TYR A 108 0.85 -5.30 -0.69
CA TYR A 108 -0.47 -5.49 -1.28
C TYR A 108 -1.47 -4.47 -0.71
N CYS A 109 -2.15 -3.75 -1.60
CA CYS A 109 -3.12 -2.72 -1.28
C CYS A 109 -4.49 -3.13 -1.82
N VAL A 110 -5.44 -3.31 -0.91
CA VAL A 110 -6.78 -3.84 -1.22
C VAL A 110 -7.67 -2.79 -1.91
N SER A 111 -7.67 -1.55 -1.40
CA SER A 111 -8.70 -0.58 -1.80
C SER A 111 -8.37 0.86 -1.40
N PRO A 112 -7.39 1.51 -2.03
CA PRO A 112 -6.99 2.87 -1.69
C PRO A 112 -8.09 3.92 -1.94
N GLY A 113 -9.09 3.63 -2.77
CA GLY A 113 -10.23 4.53 -3.00
C GLY A 113 -11.33 4.46 -1.94
N SER A 114 -11.37 3.39 -1.14
CA SER A 114 -12.45 3.11 -0.18
C SER A 114 -12.07 3.39 1.28
N ASP A 115 -10.77 3.35 1.57
CA ASP A 115 -10.20 3.52 2.90
C ASP A 115 -8.89 4.29 2.79
N THR A 116 -8.81 5.41 3.51
CA THR A 116 -7.63 6.28 3.49
C THR A 116 -6.39 5.58 4.04
N ASP A 117 -6.54 4.68 5.02
CA ASP A 117 -5.41 3.95 5.59
C ASP A 117 -4.74 3.06 4.54
N SER A 118 -5.53 2.35 3.75
CA SER A 118 -5.03 1.48 2.66
C SER A 118 -4.18 2.26 1.65
N LEU A 119 -4.61 3.47 1.26
CA LEU A 119 -3.82 4.35 0.39
C LEU A 119 -2.54 4.83 1.08
N ASP A 120 -2.65 5.18 2.35
CA ASP A 120 -1.54 5.64 3.19
C ASP A 120 -0.42 4.60 3.34
N TRP A 121 -0.78 3.33 3.44
CA TRP A 121 0.17 2.20 3.42
C TRP A 121 0.83 2.04 2.05
N ALA A 122 0.05 2.11 0.96
CA ALA A 122 0.60 2.04 -0.39
C ALA A 122 1.61 3.17 -0.67
N LEU A 123 1.28 4.40 -0.28
CA LEU A 123 2.17 5.55 -0.43
C LEU A 123 3.44 5.40 0.40
N ALA A 124 3.32 4.98 1.66
CA ALA A 124 4.47 4.72 2.52
C ALA A 124 5.40 3.67 1.92
N SER A 125 4.87 2.60 1.32
CA SER A 125 5.65 1.58 0.62
C SER A 125 6.40 2.15 -0.58
N LEU A 126 5.73 2.97 -1.41
CA LEU A 126 6.37 3.63 -2.55
C LEU A 126 7.48 4.61 -2.12
N TYR A 127 7.28 5.34 -1.02
CA TYR A 127 8.32 6.20 -0.43
C TYR A 127 9.53 5.43 0.09
N PHE A 128 9.34 4.16 0.45
CA PHE A 128 10.38 3.23 0.85
C PHE A 128 10.97 2.44 -0.33
N GLY A 129 10.48 2.70 -1.56
CA GLY A 129 10.96 2.04 -2.77
C GLY A 129 10.35 0.65 -3.00
N HIS A 130 9.37 0.24 -2.19
CA HIS A 130 8.72 -1.06 -2.33
C HIS A 130 7.61 -0.98 -3.38
N PRO A 131 7.57 -1.89 -4.37
CA PRO A 131 6.43 -1.98 -5.29
C PRO A 131 5.13 -2.28 -4.56
N VAL A 132 4.03 -1.78 -5.12
CA VAL A 132 2.67 -2.00 -4.65
C VAL A 132 1.92 -2.88 -5.65
N VAL A 133 1.17 -3.86 -5.15
CA VAL A 133 0.16 -4.60 -5.90
C VAL A 133 -1.20 -4.06 -5.50
N LEU A 134 -1.94 -3.55 -6.47
CA LEU A 134 -3.23 -2.91 -6.25
C LEU A 134 -4.35 -3.85 -6.65
N ALA A 135 -5.32 -4.05 -5.76
CA ALA A 135 -6.55 -4.74 -6.07
C ALA A 135 -7.64 -3.76 -6.54
N ASP A 136 -8.56 -4.25 -7.36
CA ASP A 136 -9.72 -3.47 -7.80
C ASP A 136 -10.76 -3.39 -6.67
N GLU A 137 -11.03 -4.54 -6.06
CA GLU A 137 -11.95 -4.70 -4.94
C GLU A 137 -11.42 -5.79 -4.00
N TRP A 138 -11.94 -5.81 -2.78
CA TRP A 138 -11.62 -6.86 -1.83
C TRP A 138 -12.12 -8.21 -2.33
N ASN A 139 -11.19 -9.16 -2.42
CA ASN A 139 -11.48 -10.56 -2.63
C ASN A 139 -10.33 -11.39 -2.06
N ALA A 140 -10.64 -12.19 -1.03
CA ALA A 140 -9.63 -12.94 -0.31
C ALA A 140 -8.87 -13.96 -1.19
N LEU A 141 -9.53 -14.59 -2.17
CA LEU A 141 -8.88 -15.55 -3.07
C LEU A 141 -7.98 -14.86 -4.09
N HIS A 142 -8.40 -13.71 -4.62
CA HIS A 142 -7.56 -12.90 -5.50
C HIS A 142 -6.33 -12.38 -4.76
N MET A 143 -6.49 -11.96 -3.50
CA MET A 143 -5.37 -11.58 -2.64
C MET A 143 -4.36 -12.72 -2.49
N LEU A 144 -4.80 -13.94 -2.15
CA LEU A 144 -3.89 -15.09 -2.02
C LEU A 144 -3.17 -15.40 -3.34
N ARG A 145 -3.88 -15.34 -4.47
CA ARG A 145 -3.29 -15.51 -5.81
C ARG A 145 -2.22 -14.45 -6.11
N ASP A 146 -2.49 -13.20 -5.74
CA ASP A 146 -1.57 -12.09 -5.98
C ASP A 146 -0.39 -12.12 -5.01
N ILE A 147 -0.58 -12.59 -3.77
CA ILE A 147 0.51 -12.88 -2.82
C ILE A 147 1.50 -13.86 -3.45
N GLU A 148 1.03 -14.99 -3.97
CA GLU A 148 1.87 -15.99 -4.61
C GLU A 148 2.55 -15.42 -5.88
N ARG A 149 1.76 -14.81 -6.77
CA ARG A 149 2.22 -14.31 -8.07
C ARG A 149 3.28 -13.22 -7.95
N TYR A 150 3.07 -12.27 -7.04
CA TYR A 150 3.94 -11.11 -6.88
C TYR A 150 4.89 -11.24 -5.70
N ARG A 151 4.86 -12.37 -4.99
CA ARG A 151 5.71 -12.63 -3.82
C ARG A 151 5.54 -11.52 -2.78
N VAL A 152 4.28 -11.17 -2.49
CA VAL A 152 3.92 -10.11 -1.53
C VAL A 152 4.55 -10.41 -0.17
N THR A 153 5.07 -9.35 0.47
CA THR A 153 5.77 -9.44 1.75
C THR A 153 5.05 -8.69 2.87
N SER A 154 4.30 -7.64 2.52
CA SER A 154 3.54 -6.85 3.48
C SER A 154 2.10 -6.65 3.03
N LEU A 155 1.18 -6.74 3.98
CA LEU A 155 -0.25 -6.59 3.76
C LEU A 155 -0.83 -5.71 4.87
N TYR A 156 -1.72 -4.79 4.51
CA TYR A 156 -2.61 -4.12 5.43
C TYR A 156 -4.03 -4.60 5.17
N LEU A 157 -4.78 -4.94 6.22
CA LEU A 157 -6.21 -5.24 6.15
C LEU A 157 -6.99 -4.34 7.12
N SER A 158 -8.14 -3.84 6.66
CA SER A 158 -9.14 -3.31 7.58
C SER A 158 -9.73 -4.43 8.44
N GLU A 159 -10.38 -4.08 9.54
CA GLU A 159 -11.06 -5.04 10.40
C GLU A 159 -12.10 -5.87 9.62
N GLU A 160 -12.83 -5.23 8.70
CA GLU A 160 -13.84 -5.89 7.86
C GLU A 160 -13.21 -6.94 6.93
N CYS A 161 -12.16 -6.57 6.19
CA CYS A 161 -11.44 -7.49 5.32
C CYS A 161 -10.83 -8.65 6.13
N ALA A 162 -10.24 -8.36 7.29
CA ALA A 162 -9.70 -9.38 8.18
C ALA A 162 -10.80 -10.35 8.67
N ARG A 163 -11.96 -9.85 9.12
CA ARG A 163 -13.08 -10.71 9.55
C ARG A 163 -13.62 -11.57 8.40
N GLU A 164 -13.74 -11.01 7.20
CA GLU A 164 -14.18 -11.77 6.02
C GLU A 164 -13.17 -12.85 5.64
N PHE A 165 -11.88 -12.52 5.62
CA PHE A 165 -10.80 -13.48 5.36
C PHE A 165 -10.84 -14.65 6.35
N MET A 166 -11.07 -14.36 7.63
CA MET A 166 -11.18 -15.38 8.68
C MET A 166 -12.43 -16.25 8.59
N CYS A 167 -13.41 -15.88 7.75
CA CYS A 167 -14.56 -16.71 7.42
C CYS A 167 -14.29 -17.66 6.24
N LEU A 168 -13.13 -17.60 5.59
CA LEU A 168 -12.75 -18.60 4.59
C LEU A 168 -12.75 -19.98 5.23
N THR A 169 -13.42 -20.93 4.60
CA THR A 169 -13.54 -22.32 5.06
C THR A 169 -12.94 -23.27 4.02
N GLY A 170 -12.36 -24.38 4.48
CA GLY A 170 -11.70 -25.38 3.62
C GLY A 170 -10.24 -25.05 3.29
N ASP A 171 -9.61 -25.92 2.50
CA ASP A 171 -8.15 -25.94 2.28
C ASP A 171 -7.64 -24.86 1.29
N PHE A 172 -8.27 -23.67 1.23
CA PHE A 172 -7.88 -22.63 0.28
C PHE A 172 -6.45 -22.13 0.51
N CYS A 173 -5.98 -22.10 1.75
CA CYS A 173 -4.60 -21.72 2.07
C CYS A 173 -3.57 -22.72 1.60
N GLU A 174 -3.90 -24.00 1.62
CA GLU A 174 -2.98 -25.04 1.14
C GLU A 174 -2.77 -24.95 -0.39
N ARG A 175 -3.59 -24.14 -1.09
CA ARG A 175 -3.52 -23.98 -2.55
C ARG A 175 -2.60 -22.87 -3.02
N TYR A 176 -2.19 -21.96 -2.15
CA TYR A 176 -1.40 -20.78 -2.52
C TYR A 176 -0.12 -20.69 -1.68
N ASP A 177 1.01 -20.45 -2.33
CA ASP A 177 2.28 -20.23 -1.65
C ASP A 177 2.37 -18.79 -1.09
N THR A 178 2.19 -18.66 0.23
CA THR A 178 2.30 -17.40 0.96
C THR A 178 3.63 -17.22 1.69
N SER A 179 4.65 -18.04 1.41
CA SER A 179 5.93 -18.05 2.13
C SER A 179 6.77 -16.76 2.01
N SER A 180 6.38 -15.83 1.14
CA SER A 180 7.02 -14.52 1.02
C SER A 180 6.57 -13.52 2.09
N MET A 181 5.46 -13.79 2.78
CA MET A 181 4.87 -12.88 3.76
C MET A 181 5.81 -12.67 4.95
N ARG A 182 5.90 -11.42 5.41
CA ARG A 182 6.75 -10.98 6.54
C ARG A 182 6.05 -10.02 7.49
N HIS A 183 5.10 -9.24 6.98
CA HIS A 183 4.40 -8.21 7.74
C HIS A 183 2.90 -8.27 7.46
N LEU A 184 2.08 -8.36 8.50
CA LEU A 184 0.61 -8.38 8.41
C LEU A 184 0.02 -7.35 9.36
N VAL A 185 -0.32 -6.19 8.83
CA VAL A 185 -0.94 -5.10 9.57
C VAL A 185 -2.46 -5.26 9.50
N VAL A 186 -3.15 -5.13 10.63
CA VAL A 186 -4.61 -5.15 10.68
C VAL A 186 -5.10 -3.99 11.50
N ASN A 187 -5.95 -3.13 10.94
CA ASN A 187 -6.59 -2.09 11.71
C ASN A 187 -7.76 -2.67 12.52
N GLY A 188 -7.65 -2.66 13.85
CA GLY A 188 -8.69 -3.12 14.77
C GLY A 188 -8.25 -4.28 15.68
N THR A 189 -9.20 -4.82 16.43
CA THR A 189 -8.95 -5.96 17.34
C THR A 189 -9.47 -7.24 16.67
N ILE A 190 -8.58 -8.17 16.30
CA ILE A 190 -9.02 -9.46 15.78
C ILE A 190 -9.31 -10.41 16.94
N GLU A 191 -10.58 -10.64 17.22
CA GLU A 191 -11.05 -11.53 18.31
C GLU A 191 -11.20 -13.01 17.89
N HIS A 192 -10.31 -13.51 17.03
CA HIS A 192 -10.21 -14.92 16.58
C HIS A 192 -11.16 -15.38 15.44
N SER A 193 -10.75 -16.41 14.68
CA SER A 193 -11.57 -17.12 13.66
C SER A 193 -12.60 -18.08 14.30
N LYS A 194 -13.48 -18.69 13.49
CA LYS A 194 -14.39 -19.78 13.88
C LYS A 194 -13.70 -20.94 14.62
N ASP A 195 -12.42 -21.19 14.32
CA ASP A 195 -11.59 -22.23 14.96
C ASP A 195 -10.59 -21.66 16.00
N ASN A 196 -10.80 -20.41 16.42
CA ASN A 196 -10.00 -19.68 17.40
C ASN A 196 -8.53 -19.42 17.01
N GLN A 197 -8.14 -19.68 15.75
CA GLN A 197 -6.77 -19.41 15.28
C GLN A 197 -6.59 -17.92 14.95
N PRO A 198 -5.47 -17.27 15.34
CA PRO A 198 -5.14 -15.91 14.96
C PRO A 198 -4.80 -15.75 13.47
N LEU A 199 -5.10 -14.60 12.87
CA LEU A 199 -4.89 -14.37 11.43
C LEU A 199 -3.41 -14.53 11.00
N TYR A 200 -2.46 -14.16 11.84
CA TYR A 200 -1.03 -14.24 11.49
C TYR A 200 -0.54 -15.68 11.28
N THR A 201 -1.22 -16.69 11.85
CA THR A 201 -0.84 -18.10 11.65
C THR A 201 -1.14 -18.58 10.25
N TRP A 202 -2.03 -17.89 9.52
CA TRP A 202 -2.31 -18.20 8.11
C TRP A 202 -1.12 -17.91 7.19
N PHE A 203 -0.17 -17.09 7.66
CA PHE A 203 1.02 -16.70 6.90
C PHE A 203 2.31 -17.21 7.56
N ASP A 204 2.21 -18.16 8.50
CA ASP A 204 3.34 -18.69 9.28
C ASP A 204 4.17 -17.60 10.00
N LEU A 205 3.53 -16.48 10.35
CA LEU A 205 4.20 -15.38 11.02
C LEU A 205 4.30 -15.64 12.54
N PRO A 206 5.39 -15.24 13.19
CA PRO A 206 5.50 -15.39 14.63
C PRO A 206 4.50 -14.47 15.36
N PRO A 207 4.02 -14.85 16.56
CA PRO A 207 3.25 -13.95 17.41
C PRO A 207 4.13 -12.76 17.83
N GLY A 208 3.64 -11.53 17.67
CA GLY A 208 4.42 -10.33 18.02
C GLY A 208 3.96 -9.06 17.31
N GLU A 209 4.86 -8.06 17.24
CA GLU A 209 4.63 -6.70 16.71
C GLU A 209 4.21 -6.62 15.23
N HIS A 210 4.16 -7.77 14.53
CA HIS A 210 3.69 -7.84 13.15
C HIS A 210 2.21 -7.47 13.01
N VAL A 211 1.41 -7.71 14.06
CA VAL A 211 0.01 -7.29 14.16
C VAL A 211 -0.02 -5.93 14.82
N GLU A 212 -0.07 -4.87 14.02
CA GLU A 212 -0.24 -3.52 14.54
C GLU A 212 -1.60 -3.47 15.27
N ARG A 213 -1.59 -3.42 16.61
CA ARG A 213 -2.60 -2.61 17.28
C ARG A 213 -2.32 -1.21 16.78
N GLN A 214 -3.21 -0.63 15.98
CA GLN A 214 -3.25 0.83 15.95
C GLN A 214 -3.54 1.28 17.38
N LEU A 215 -2.46 1.63 18.09
CA LEU A 215 -2.54 2.62 19.15
C LEU A 215 -3.23 3.81 18.49
N SER A 216 -4.36 4.21 19.06
CA SER A 216 -4.97 5.50 18.78
C SER A 216 -3.91 6.57 19.04
N ILE A 217 -3.13 6.93 18.02
CA ILE A 217 -2.20 8.05 18.07
C ILE A 217 -2.86 9.17 17.27
N LEU A 218 -3.59 9.98 18.06
CA LEU A 218 -3.89 11.40 17.92
C LEU A 218 -4.59 11.88 16.64
#